data_AF-A0A6J8EKU4-F1
#
_entry.id   AF-A0A6J8EKU4-F1
#
_cell.length_a   1.000
_cell.length_b   1.000
_cell.length_c   1.000
_cell.angle_alpha   90.00
_cell.angle_beta   90.00
_cell.angle_gamma   90.00
#
_symmetry.space_group_name_H-M   'P 1'
#
loop_
_entity.id
_entity.type
_entity.pdbx_description
1 polymer ?
#
loop_
_entity_poly.entity_id
_entity_poly.type
_entity_poly.pdbx_seq_one_letter_code
_entity_poly.pdbx_strand_id
1 'polypeptide(L)'
;MLDPLFEPNEKLYGTISIEEVKKVVFNSKDGKSPGIDLLHNEVLKNNGVISVLHKLFQLCFETGKVPSIWGKAIIHPIPKVTQLDQRISLNYRGISLLSVVAKCYSLVLNNRLQNILEENDLTVDEQNGFRKDRSCLDQVLTLNSVIQNRKSTFVTFVDLLKAFDFVDRNLLQYKLRLNGIDGYMYNAISSLYVDTESCVRINGFQTNWFPCVNGVRQGDNLSPTLFSIFINDLAVEIKNLNIGIPVENEKNQYIVIRR
;
A
#
# COMPACT_ATOMS: atom_id res chain seq x y z
N MET A 1 11.59 -19.71 -19.50
CA MET A 1 10.78 -19.83 -20.73
C MET A 1 9.68 -18.80 -20.56
N LEU A 2 9.70 -17.71 -21.33
CA LEU A 2 8.69 -16.65 -21.25
C LEU A 2 7.36 -17.22 -21.73
N ASP A 3 6.29 -16.96 -20.99
CA ASP A 3 4.93 -17.30 -21.39
C ASP A 3 4.61 -16.60 -22.72
N PRO A 4 4.27 -17.32 -23.79
CA PRO A 4 4.00 -16.75 -25.12
C PRO A 4 2.77 -15.83 -25.17
N LEU A 5 2.02 -15.68 -24.08
CA LEU A 5 0.92 -14.71 -23.94
C LEU A 5 1.32 -13.41 -23.22
N PHE A 6 2.57 -13.28 -22.76
CA PHE A 6 3.05 -12.07 -22.09
C PHE A 6 3.63 -11.08 -23.12
N GLU A 7 2.81 -10.14 -23.61
CA GLU A 7 3.37 -8.92 -24.18
C GLU A 7 4.13 -8.18 -23.07
N PRO A 8 5.41 -7.83 -23.25
CA PRO A 8 6.14 -7.06 -22.25
C PRO A 8 5.40 -5.74 -22.05
N ASN A 9 4.79 -5.54 -20.88
CA ASN A 9 4.18 -4.27 -20.55
C ASN A 9 5.31 -3.22 -20.42
N GLU A 10 5.61 -2.52 -21.51
CA GLU A 10 6.69 -1.53 -21.57
C GLU A 10 6.52 -0.43 -20.52
N LYS A 11 5.29 -0.14 -20.09
CA LYS A 11 5.04 0.84 -19.01
C LYS A 11 5.47 0.30 -17.64
N LEU A 12 5.39 -1.01 -17.42
CA LEU A 12 5.82 -1.64 -16.17
C LEU A 12 7.34 -1.82 -16.12
N TYR A 13 7.88 -2.36 -17.20
CA TYR A 13 9.26 -2.85 -17.26
C TYR A 13 10.23 -1.87 -17.92
N GLY A 14 9.70 -0.82 -18.55
CA GLY A 14 10.49 0.25 -19.15
C GLY A 14 11.23 1.08 -18.10
N THR A 15 12.19 1.87 -18.58
CA THR A 15 12.97 2.78 -17.73
C THR A 15 12.08 3.79 -17.01
N ILE A 16 12.45 4.16 -15.80
CA ILE A 16 11.86 5.31 -15.07
C ILE A 16 12.15 6.57 -15.87
N SER A 17 11.11 7.32 -16.23
CA SER A 17 11.26 8.61 -16.90
C SER A 17 11.48 9.73 -15.89
N ILE A 18 12.18 10.79 -16.32
CA ILE A 18 12.38 11.97 -15.46
C ILE A 18 11.06 12.66 -15.11
N GLU A 19 10.06 12.59 -16.00
CA GLU A 19 8.74 13.18 -15.77
C GLU A 19 7.94 12.45 -14.69
N GLU A 20 8.08 11.13 -14.56
CA GLU A 20 7.49 10.39 -13.44
C GLU A 20 8.07 10.85 -12.10
N VAL A 21 9.39 11.01 -12.04
CA VAL A 21 10.08 11.48 -10.82
C VAL A 21 9.68 12.91 -10.50
N LYS A 22 9.68 13.79 -11.51
CA LYS A 22 9.28 15.18 -11.37
C LYS A 22 7.84 15.31 -10.86
N LYS A 23 6.90 14.57 -11.46
CA LYS A 23 5.50 14.55 -11.04
C LYS A 23 5.35 14.15 -9.58
N VAL A 24 6.04 13.09 -9.15
CA VAL A 24 6.00 12.62 -7.76
C VAL A 24 6.58 13.64 -6.79
N VAL A 25 7.73 14.23 -7.11
CA VAL A 25 8.41 15.20 -6.26
C VAL A 25 7.58 16.48 -6.11
N PHE A 26 7.06 17.04 -7.20
CA PHE A 26 6.28 18.28 -7.14
C PHE A 26 4.90 18.10 -6.50
N ASN A 27 4.28 16.92 -6.64
CA ASN A 27 2.99 16.62 -6.00
C ASN A 27 3.13 16.24 -4.51
N SER A 28 4.35 16.06 -4.01
CA SER A 28 4.59 15.79 -2.60
C SER A 28 4.24 17.03 -1.76
N LYS A 29 3.45 16.82 -0.69
CA LYS A 29 2.96 17.89 0.18
C LYS A 29 4.08 18.50 1.01
N ASP A 30 4.10 19.82 1.13
CA ASP A 30 5.05 20.53 1.98
C ASP A 30 4.70 20.41 3.48
N GLY A 31 5.65 20.76 4.34
CA GLY A 31 5.51 20.76 5.79
C GLY A 31 5.40 19.37 6.41
N LYS A 32 5.90 18.33 5.73
CA LYS A 32 5.91 16.96 6.25
C LYS A 32 7.17 16.68 7.05
N SER A 33 7.01 15.97 8.17
CA SER A 33 8.12 15.55 9.02
C SER A 33 9.09 14.65 8.24
N PRO A 34 10.40 14.86 8.42
CA PRO A 34 11.43 14.10 7.72
C PRO A 34 11.58 12.70 8.32
N GLY A 35 12.19 11.80 7.55
CA GLY A 35 12.60 10.49 8.02
C GLY A 35 13.95 10.53 8.74
N ILE A 36 14.62 9.39 8.77
CA ILE A 36 15.99 9.26 9.30
C ILE A 36 17.02 10.07 8.51
N ASP A 37 16.72 10.40 7.24
CA ASP A 37 17.56 11.20 6.36
C ASP A 37 17.50 12.70 6.66
N LEU A 38 16.59 13.15 7.53
CA LEU A 38 16.38 14.57 7.90
C LEU A 38 16.02 15.48 6.73
N LEU A 39 15.72 14.91 5.56
CA LEU A 39 15.32 15.63 4.37
C LEU A 39 13.82 15.91 4.38
N HIS A 40 13.46 17.13 4.00
CA HIS A 40 12.08 17.54 3.79
C HIS A 40 11.74 17.52 2.30
N ASN A 41 10.45 17.42 1.96
CA ASN A 41 9.98 17.30 0.57
C ASN A 41 10.42 18.49 -0.30
N GLU A 42 10.48 19.68 0.29
CA GLU A 42 10.83 20.96 -0.30
C GLU A 42 12.25 20.94 -0.90
N VAL A 43 13.18 20.26 -0.23
CA VAL A 43 14.58 20.14 -0.69
C VAL A 43 14.65 19.33 -1.99
N LEU A 44 13.69 18.44 -2.23
CA LEU A 44 13.65 17.64 -3.45
C LEU A 44 13.10 18.42 -4.65
N LYS A 45 12.36 19.51 -4.44
CA LYS A 45 11.68 20.30 -5.49
C LYS A 45 12.64 21.23 -6.26
N ASN A 46 13.79 20.69 -6.67
CA ASN A 46 14.80 21.36 -7.46
C ASN A 46 15.16 20.49 -8.68
N ASN A 47 15.24 21.08 -9.88
CA ASN A 47 15.49 20.33 -11.11
C ASN A 47 16.84 19.56 -11.11
N GLY A 48 17.87 20.12 -10.47
CA GLY A 48 19.15 19.44 -10.30
C GLY A 48 19.03 18.22 -9.39
N VAL A 49 18.31 18.35 -8.27
CA VAL A 49 18.03 17.24 -7.35
C VAL A 49 17.19 16.17 -8.05
N ILE A 50 16.14 16.56 -8.78
CA ILE A 50 15.30 15.63 -9.56
C ILE A 50 16.12 14.83 -10.57
N SER A 51 17.09 15.46 -11.24
CA SER A 51 17.97 14.78 -12.20
C SER A 51 18.84 13.71 -11.52
N VAL A 52 19.30 13.97 -10.29
CA VAL A 52 20.06 12.99 -9.49
C VAL A 52 19.14 11.87 -8.99
N LEU A 53 17.95 12.22 -8.50
CA LEU A 53 16.94 11.26 -8.06
C LEU A 53 16.51 10.32 -9.20
N HIS A 54 16.36 10.84 -10.42
CA HIS A 54 16.04 10.05 -11.59
C HIS A 54 17.09 8.97 -11.86
N LYS A 55 18.38 9.35 -11.88
CA LYS A 55 19.48 8.39 -12.04
C LYS A 55 19.51 7.35 -10.91
N LEU A 56 19.31 7.80 -9.66
CA LEU A 56 19.27 6.91 -8.50
C LEU A 56 18.11 5.91 -8.59
N PHE A 57 16.91 6.38 -8.93
CA PHE A 57 15.72 5.54 -9.03
C PHE A 57 15.83 4.55 -10.18
N GLN A 58 16.37 4.98 -11.33
CA GLN A 58 16.65 4.10 -12.46
C GLN A 58 17.62 2.99 -12.05
N LEU A 59 18.73 3.33 -11.40
CA LEU A 59 19.70 2.35 -10.91
C LEU A 59 19.06 1.37 -9.91
N CYS A 60 18.25 1.87 -8.97
CA CYS A 60 17.55 1.01 -8.01
C CYS A 60 16.59 0.04 -8.70
N PHE A 61 15.87 0.53 -9.72
CA PHE A 61 14.90 -0.24 -10.49
C PHE A 61 15.56 -1.36 -11.30
N GLU A 62 16.64 -1.06 -12.03
CA GLU A 62 17.37 -2.05 -12.84
C GLU A 62 18.08 -3.09 -11.98
N THR A 63 18.69 -2.67 -10.87
CA THR A 63 19.50 -3.57 -10.02
C THR A 63 18.68 -4.34 -9.00
N GLY A 64 17.45 -3.89 -8.70
CA GLY A 64 16.65 -4.43 -7.59
C GLY A 64 17.30 -4.19 -6.23
N LYS A 65 18.10 -3.13 -6.09
CA LYS A 65 18.80 -2.78 -4.85
C LYS A 65 18.52 -1.33 -4.49
N VAL A 66 18.21 -1.09 -3.22
CA VAL A 66 17.97 0.25 -2.68
C VAL A 66 18.96 0.55 -1.55
N PRO A 67 19.22 1.84 -1.26
CA PRO A 67 19.99 2.23 -0.08
C PRO A 67 19.42 1.59 1.20
N SER A 68 20.26 0.98 2.03
CA SER A 68 19.83 0.28 3.26
C SER A 68 19.08 1.20 4.23
N ILE A 69 19.40 2.49 4.24
CA ILE A 69 18.70 3.50 5.04
C ILE A 69 17.21 3.63 4.67
N TRP A 70 16.81 3.25 3.44
CA TRP A 70 15.41 3.24 3.02
C TRP A 70 14.61 2.14 3.72
N GLY A 71 15.25 1.09 4.24
CA GLY A 71 14.61 0.05 5.05
C GLY A 71 14.32 0.48 6.49
N LYS A 72 14.79 1.67 6.92
CA LYS A 72 14.66 2.14 8.30
C LYS A 72 13.45 3.06 8.50
N ALA A 73 12.71 2.82 9.57
CA ALA A 73 11.56 3.63 9.98
C ALA A 73 11.68 4.14 11.43
N ILE A 74 11.32 5.39 11.66
CA ILE A 74 11.18 5.94 13.03
C ILE A 74 9.70 6.01 13.36
N ILE A 75 9.26 5.22 14.33
CA ILE A 75 7.89 5.20 14.81
C ILE A 75 7.71 6.30 15.86
N HIS A 76 6.85 7.26 15.56
CA HIS A 76 6.42 8.27 16.49
C HIS A 76 5.01 7.95 17.01
N PRO A 77 4.83 7.61 18.30
CA PRO A 77 3.52 7.29 18.84
C PRO A 77 2.70 8.57 19.07
N ILE A 78 1.50 8.62 18.50
CA ILE A 78 0.54 9.72 18.67
C ILE A 78 -0.69 9.20 19.42
N PRO A 79 -1.13 9.85 20.52
CA PRO A 79 -2.35 9.46 21.21
C PRO A 79 -3.55 9.39 20.26
N LYS A 80 -4.33 8.31 20.31
CA LYS A 80 -5.58 8.17 19.53
C LYS A 80 -6.59 9.24 19.94
N VAL A 81 -6.69 9.47 21.25
CA VAL A 81 -7.59 10.40 21.92
C VAL A 81 -6.86 10.90 23.17
N THR A 82 -6.90 12.20 23.44
CA THR A 82 -6.09 12.82 24.50
C THR A 82 -6.58 12.50 25.91
N GLN A 83 -7.86 12.13 26.05
CA GLN A 83 -8.50 11.78 27.33
C GLN A 83 -8.26 10.33 27.77
N LEU A 84 -7.68 9.47 26.91
CA LEU A 84 -7.39 8.08 27.27
C LEU A 84 -6.14 7.98 28.16
N ASP A 85 -6.06 6.90 28.94
CA ASP A 85 -4.88 6.64 29.78
C ASP A 85 -3.62 6.50 28.91
N GLN A 86 -2.71 7.47 29.07
CA GLN A 86 -1.47 7.58 28.31
C GLN A 86 -0.41 6.56 28.72
N ARG A 87 -0.65 5.78 29.78
CA ARG A 87 0.21 4.66 30.19
C ARG A 87 -0.06 3.39 29.37
N ILE A 88 -1.19 3.33 28.68
CA ILE A 88 -1.59 2.17 27.87
C ILE A 88 -1.09 2.35 26.44
N SER A 89 -0.15 1.52 26.01
CA SER A 89 0.44 1.58 24.66
C SER A 89 -0.59 1.42 23.53
N LEU A 90 -1.66 0.65 23.75
CA LEU A 90 -2.76 0.45 22.80
C LEU A 90 -3.56 1.73 22.50
N ASN A 91 -3.42 2.77 23.34
CA ASN A 91 -4.07 4.07 23.14
C ASN A 91 -3.32 4.98 22.17
N TYR A 92 -2.20 4.52 21.60
CA TYR A 92 -1.43 5.27 20.61
C TYR A 92 -1.59 4.69 19.19
N ARG A 93 -1.42 5.54 18.19
CA ARG A 93 -1.09 5.17 16.82
C ARG A 93 0.40 5.40 16.59
N GLY A 94 1.13 4.38 16.15
CA GLY A 94 2.48 4.57 15.66
C GLY A 94 2.44 5.17 14.26
N ILE A 95 2.99 6.38 14.08
CA ILE A 95 3.25 6.93 12.74
C ILE A 95 4.69 6.60 12.38
N SER A 96 4.88 5.86 11.29
CA SER A 96 6.21 5.54 10.78
C SER A 96 6.72 6.66 9.88
N LEU A 97 7.86 7.24 10.26
CA LEU A 97 8.60 8.22 9.47
C LEU A 97 9.66 7.50 8.65
N LEU A 98 9.43 7.47 7.34
CA LEU A 98 10.32 6.88 6.34
C LEU A 98 11.14 7.97 5.66
N SER A 99 12.29 7.60 5.10
CA SER A 99 13.07 8.46 4.19
C SER A 99 12.15 9.08 3.13
N VAL A 100 12.29 10.39 2.92
CA VAL A 100 11.49 11.11 1.93
C VAL A 100 11.84 10.62 0.52
N VAL A 101 13.12 10.39 0.26
CA VAL A 101 13.58 9.85 -1.03
C VAL A 101 13.01 8.45 -1.27
N ALA A 102 12.99 7.59 -0.25
CA ALA A 102 12.38 6.26 -0.35
C ALA A 102 10.89 6.32 -0.69
N LYS A 103 10.15 7.25 -0.07
CA LYS A 103 8.72 7.48 -0.37
C LYS A 103 8.49 7.99 -1.79
N CYS A 104 9.37 8.84 -2.30
CA CYS A 104 9.28 9.27 -3.71
C CYS A 104 9.50 8.08 -4.65
N TYR A 105 10.49 7.24 -4.39
CA TYR A 105 10.72 6.03 -5.19
C TYR A 105 9.52 5.08 -5.13
N SER A 106 9.03 4.77 -3.92
CA SER A 106 7.88 3.89 -3.75
C SER A 106 6.61 4.43 -4.40
N LEU A 107 6.42 5.76 -4.41
CA LEU A 107 5.29 6.39 -5.09
C LEU A 107 5.43 6.33 -6.63
N VAL A 108 6.65 6.42 -7.19
CA VAL A 108 6.87 6.14 -8.62
C VAL A 108 6.46 4.71 -8.96
N LEU A 109 6.94 3.72 -8.18
CA LEU A 109 6.55 2.31 -8.35
C LEU A 109 5.03 2.12 -8.19
N ASN A 110 4.43 2.75 -7.18
CA ASN A 110 3.01 2.64 -6.91
C ASN A 110 2.16 3.16 -8.08
N ASN A 111 2.53 4.29 -8.68
CA ASN A 111 1.81 4.82 -9.83
C ASN A 111 1.84 3.85 -11.03
N ARG A 112 2.99 3.22 -11.28
CA ARG A 112 3.11 2.19 -12.32
C ARG A 112 2.27 0.96 -12.00
N LEU A 113 2.33 0.50 -10.75
CA LEU A 113 1.59 -0.67 -10.29
C LEU A 113 0.08 -0.45 -10.40
N GLN A 114 -0.42 0.69 -9.92
CA GLN A 114 -1.85 1.02 -9.98
C GLN A 114 -2.36 1.06 -11.41
N ASN A 115 -1.61 1.66 -12.35
CA ASN A 115 -2.03 1.69 -13.75
C ASN A 115 -2.28 0.29 -14.31
N ILE A 116 -1.48 -0.70 -13.93
CA ILE A 116 -1.60 -2.07 -14.44
C ILE A 116 -2.70 -2.84 -13.76
N LEU A 117 -2.86 -2.64 -12.46
CA LEU A 117 -3.98 -3.24 -11.73
C LEU A 117 -5.33 -2.78 -12.31
N GLU A 118 -5.40 -1.54 -12.81
CA GLU A 118 -6.58 -0.99 -13.48
C GLU A 118 -6.64 -1.39 -14.97
N GLU A 119 -5.55 -1.30 -15.74
CA GLU A 119 -5.52 -1.65 -17.18
C GLU A 119 -5.85 -3.13 -17.44
N ASN A 120 -5.52 -4.02 -16.50
CA ASN A 120 -5.75 -5.46 -16.60
C ASN A 120 -6.93 -5.96 -15.73
N ASP A 121 -7.75 -5.07 -15.16
CA ASP A 121 -8.89 -5.41 -14.29
C ASP A 121 -8.53 -6.42 -13.16
N LEU A 122 -7.34 -6.29 -12.57
CA LEU A 122 -6.81 -7.22 -11.55
C LEU A 122 -7.39 -6.95 -10.16
N THR A 123 -8.08 -5.82 -9.96
CA THR A 123 -8.70 -5.47 -8.68
C THR A 123 -10.21 -5.61 -8.78
N VAL A 124 -10.81 -6.37 -7.87
CA VAL A 124 -12.26 -6.57 -7.86
C VAL A 124 -13.02 -5.24 -7.65
N ASP A 125 -14.17 -5.11 -8.30
CA ASP A 125 -15.02 -3.91 -8.24
C ASP A 125 -15.53 -3.61 -6.84
N GLU A 126 -15.71 -4.64 -6.03
CA GLU A 126 -16.19 -4.55 -4.66
C GLU A 126 -15.17 -3.85 -3.74
N GLN A 127 -13.91 -3.70 -4.18
CA GLN A 127 -12.83 -3.08 -3.43
C GLN A 127 -12.58 -1.63 -3.87
N ASN A 128 -13.15 -0.67 -3.15
CA ASN A 128 -12.98 0.76 -3.46
C ASN A 128 -11.76 1.41 -2.78
N GLY A 129 -11.15 0.72 -1.81
CA GLY A 129 -10.05 1.27 -1.03
C GLY A 129 -8.82 1.56 -1.87
N PHE A 130 -8.30 2.79 -1.77
CA PHE A 130 -7.03 3.23 -2.38
C PHE A 130 -6.98 3.13 -3.92
N ARG A 131 -8.14 3.04 -4.57
CA ARG A 131 -8.29 3.11 -6.03
C ARG A 131 -8.56 4.53 -6.48
N LYS A 132 -8.07 4.86 -7.66
CA LYS A 132 -8.35 6.15 -8.30
C LYS A 132 -9.83 6.21 -8.68
N ASP A 133 -10.44 7.38 -8.55
CA ASP A 133 -11.83 7.65 -8.96
C ASP A 133 -12.89 6.77 -8.25
N ARG A 134 -12.53 6.13 -7.13
CA ARG A 134 -13.44 5.40 -6.22
C ARG A 134 -13.42 6.06 -4.84
N SER A 135 -14.58 6.07 -4.19
CA SER A 135 -14.77 6.74 -2.91
C SER A 135 -15.56 5.89 -1.92
N CYS A 136 -15.53 6.31 -0.65
CA CYS A 136 -16.39 5.75 0.39
C CYS A 136 -17.87 5.99 0.07
N LEU A 137 -18.21 7.10 -0.58
CA LEU A 137 -19.58 7.42 -0.96
C LEU A 137 -20.16 6.35 -1.90
N ASP A 138 -19.38 5.88 -2.86
CA ASP A 138 -19.81 4.82 -3.77
C ASP A 138 -20.22 3.55 -3.01
N GLN A 139 -19.44 3.14 -2.00
CA GLN A 139 -19.77 1.99 -1.14
C GLN A 139 -21.05 2.19 -0.32
N VAL A 140 -21.27 3.42 0.17
CA VAL A 140 -22.49 3.79 0.91
C VAL A 140 -23.70 3.75 -0.02
N LEU A 141 -23.59 4.31 -1.22
CA LEU A 141 -24.65 4.29 -2.22
C LEU A 141 -24.98 2.87 -2.64
N THR A 142 -23.98 2.03 -2.94
CA THR A 142 -24.19 0.61 -3.26
C THR A 142 -24.92 -0.12 -2.13
N LEU A 143 -24.52 0.10 -0.86
CA LEU A 143 -25.20 -0.51 0.28
C LEU A 143 -26.66 -0.04 0.40
N ASN A 144 -26.89 1.26 0.25
CA ASN A 144 -28.23 1.83 0.32
C ASN A 144 -29.13 1.27 -0.78
N SER A 145 -28.63 1.15 -2.01
CA SER A 145 -29.36 0.50 -3.11
C SER A 145 -29.66 -0.97 -2.81
N VAL A 146 -28.73 -1.71 -2.20
CA VAL A 146 -28.98 -3.10 -1.79
C VAL A 146 -30.08 -3.19 -0.75
N ILE A 147 -30.07 -2.31 0.26
CA ILE A 147 -31.08 -2.25 1.32
C ILE A 147 -32.46 -1.85 0.76
N GLN A 148 -32.53 -0.85 -0.12
CA GLN A 148 -33.79 -0.37 -0.69
C GLN A 148 -34.48 -1.41 -1.58
N ASN A 149 -33.71 -2.24 -2.29
CA ASN A 149 -34.24 -3.24 -3.22
C ASN A 149 -34.50 -4.61 -2.56
N ARG A 150 -34.24 -4.78 -1.26
CA ARG A 150 -34.40 -6.05 -0.53
C ARG A 150 -35.24 -5.88 0.74
N LYS A 151 -36.26 -6.73 0.91
CA LYS A 151 -37.20 -6.66 2.05
C LYS A 151 -36.54 -6.94 3.40
N SER A 152 -35.59 -7.87 3.46
CA SER A 152 -34.85 -8.26 4.67
C SER A 152 -33.36 -8.38 4.36
N THR A 153 -32.54 -7.43 4.85
CA THR A 153 -31.08 -7.42 4.64
C THR A 153 -30.36 -7.46 5.99
N PHE A 154 -29.48 -8.44 6.17
CA PHE A 154 -28.54 -8.47 7.28
C PHE A 154 -27.18 -8.01 6.78
N VAL A 155 -26.50 -7.18 7.56
CA VAL A 155 -25.18 -6.64 7.22
C VAL A 155 -24.20 -6.99 8.32
N THR A 156 -23.04 -7.54 7.94
CA THR A 156 -21.93 -7.82 8.85
C THR A 156 -20.73 -6.96 8.45
N PHE A 157 -20.19 -6.23 9.42
CA PHE A 157 -18.96 -5.46 9.24
C PHE A 157 -17.81 -6.22 9.91
N VAL A 158 -16.76 -6.51 9.14
CA VAL A 158 -15.55 -7.19 9.62
C VAL A 158 -14.42 -6.18 9.64
N ASP A 159 -13.85 -5.92 10.82
CA ASP A 159 -12.65 -5.09 10.96
C ASP A 159 -11.43 -5.97 11.24
N LEU A 160 -10.39 -5.81 10.41
CA LEU A 160 -9.17 -6.58 10.51
C LEU A 160 -8.19 -5.90 11.48
N LEU A 161 -7.96 -6.55 12.62
CA LEU A 161 -7.02 -6.06 13.63
C LEU A 161 -5.62 -5.89 13.04
N LYS A 162 -5.11 -4.64 13.03
CA LYS A 162 -3.76 -4.29 12.56
C LYS A 162 -3.42 -4.90 11.19
N ALA A 163 -4.36 -4.84 10.25
CA ALA A 163 -4.27 -5.53 8.96
C ALA A 163 -2.94 -5.35 8.21
N PHE A 164 -2.33 -4.16 8.27
CA PHE A 164 -1.05 -3.88 7.60
C PHE A 164 0.14 -4.56 8.27
N ASP A 165 0.09 -4.82 9.58
CA ASP A 165 1.23 -5.37 10.33
C ASP A 165 1.31 -6.91 10.19
N PHE A 166 0.22 -7.55 9.79
CA PHE A 166 0.09 -9.00 9.68
C PHE A 166 0.23 -9.56 8.26
N VAL A 167 0.52 -8.72 7.26
CA VAL A 167 0.76 -9.20 5.90
C VAL A 167 2.01 -10.08 5.88
N ASP A 168 1.88 -11.34 5.50
CA ASP A 168 3.03 -12.22 5.26
C ASP A 168 3.74 -11.77 3.98
N ARG A 169 5.03 -11.44 4.09
CA ARG A 169 5.81 -10.90 2.97
C ARG A 169 6.13 -11.94 1.90
N ASN A 170 6.32 -13.20 2.28
CA ASN A 170 6.54 -14.28 1.31
C ASN A 170 5.26 -14.54 0.51
N LEU A 171 4.11 -14.56 1.19
CA LEU A 171 2.82 -14.70 0.52
C LEU A 171 2.50 -13.49 -0.35
N LEU A 172 2.81 -12.27 0.09
CA LEU A 172 2.68 -11.07 -0.74
C LEU A 172 3.54 -11.16 -2.01
N GLN A 173 4.80 -11.57 -1.89
CA GLN A 173 5.69 -11.77 -3.04
C GLN A 173 5.15 -12.83 -4.00
N TYR A 174 4.62 -13.93 -3.48
CA TYR A 174 3.95 -14.95 -4.28
C TYR A 174 2.74 -14.38 -5.03
N LYS A 175 1.87 -13.61 -4.35
CA LYS A 175 0.70 -12.97 -4.96
C LYS A 175 1.07 -11.95 -6.03
N LEU A 176 2.15 -11.19 -5.87
CA LEU A 176 2.64 -10.28 -6.92
C LEU A 176 2.91 -11.05 -8.22
N ARG A 177 3.61 -12.19 -8.13
CA ARG A 177 3.89 -13.02 -9.31
C ARG A 177 2.63 -13.63 -9.91
N LEU A 178 1.68 -14.07 -9.09
CA LEU A 178 0.39 -14.56 -9.60
C LEU A 178 -0.39 -13.50 -10.38
N ASN A 179 -0.23 -12.23 -10.02
CA ASN A 179 -0.83 -11.09 -10.73
C ASN A 179 0.04 -10.62 -11.92
N GLY A 180 1.00 -11.43 -12.38
CA GLY A 180 1.85 -11.10 -13.51
C GLY A 180 2.90 -10.01 -13.25
N ILE A 181 3.15 -9.68 -11.98
CA ILE A 181 4.16 -8.69 -11.60
C ILE A 181 5.48 -9.42 -11.37
N ASP A 182 6.38 -9.33 -12.36
CA ASP A 182 7.68 -10.00 -12.35
C ASP A 182 8.84 -9.03 -12.68
N GLY A 183 9.99 -9.56 -13.09
CA GLY A 183 11.12 -8.78 -13.62
C GLY A 183 11.61 -7.65 -12.71
N TYR A 184 11.93 -6.50 -13.33
CA TYR A 184 12.44 -5.32 -12.63
C TYR A 184 11.44 -4.76 -11.61
N MET A 185 10.14 -4.79 -11.92
CA MET A 185 9.12 -4.27 -11.00
C MET A 185 9.03 -5.12 -9.73
N TYR A 186 9.00 -6.44 -9.87
CA TYR A 186 9.01 -7.36 -8.73
C TYR A 186 10.26 -7.15 -7.87
N ASN A 187 11.43 -7.05 -8.50
CA ASN A 187 12.70 -6.84 -7.78
C ASN A 187 12.73 -5.49 -7.07
N ALA A 188 12.27 -4.42 -7.73
CA ALA A 188 12.17 -3.07 -7.17
C ALA A 188 11.26 -3.04 -5.93
N ILE A 189 10.06 -3.62 -6.03
CA ILE A 189 9.14 -3.73 -4.89
C ILE A 189 9.79 -4.55 -3.77
N SER A 190 10.32 -5.73 -4.09
CA SER A 190 10.92 -6.63 -3.10
C SER A 190 12.08 -5.98 -2.35
N SER A 191 12.90 -5.19 -3.05
CA SER A 191 14.05 -4.49 -2.47
C SER A 191 13.68 -3.51 -1.35
N LEU A 192 12.48 -2.92 -1.38
CA LEU A 192 11.97 -2.01 -0.34
C LEU A 192 11.63 -2.72 0.99
N TYR A 193 11.60 -4.05 0.98
CA TYR A 193 11.22 -4.92 2.10
C TYR A 193 12.36 -5.80 2.61
N VAL A 194 13.57 -5.65 2.06
CA VAL A 194 14.77 -6.34 2.54
C VAL A 194 15.32 -5.61 3.78
N ASP A 195 15.68 -6.37 4.82
CA ASP A 195 16.34 -5.89 6.03
C ASP A 195 15.69 -4.64 6.65
N THR A 196 14.35 -4.62 6.70
CA THR A 196 13.64 -3.47 7.25
C THR A 196 13.67 -3.47 8.78
N GLU A 197 13.96 -2.31 9.35
CA GLU A 197 14.04 -2.10 10.79
C GLU A 197 13.22 -0.89 11.22
N SER A 198 12.69 -0.94 12.43
CA SER A 198 12.04 0.21 13.06
C SER A 198 12.65 0.52 14.42
N CYS A 199 12.48 1.75 14.86
CA CYS A 199 12.73 2.16 16.24
C CYS A 199 11.57 3.04 16.71
N VAL A 200 11.33 3.12 18.03
CA VAL A 200 10.33 4.04 18.58
C VAL A 200 11.04 5.28 19.11
N ARG A 201 10.53 6.47 18.77
CA ARG A 201 11.06 7.76 19.25
C ARG A 201 10.02 8.56 20.01
N ILE A 202 10.33 8.86 21.27
CA ILE A 202 9.48 9.62 22.20
C ILE A 202 10.33 10.70 22.87
N ASN A 203 9.89 11.96 22.82
CA ASN A 203 10.55 13.09 23.50
C ASN A 203 12.07 13.18 23.24
N GLY A 204 12.49 12.90 22.00
CA GLY A 204 13.91 12.91 21.60
C GLY A 204 14.69 11.64 21.95
N PHE A 205 14.16 10.75 22.79
CA PHE A 205 14.76 9.47 23.09
C PHE A 205 14.35 8.43 22.06
N GLN A 206 15.28 7.55 21.69
CA GLN A 206 15.08 6.50 20.69
C GLN A 206 15.38 5.14 21.30
N THR A 207 14.53 4.15 21.02
CA THR A 207 14.81 2.75 21.37
C THR A 207 15.92 2.17 20.50
N ASN A 208 16.40 0.98 20.85
CA ASN A 208 17.14 0.15 19.91
C ASN A 208 16.29 -0.13 18.66
N TRP A 209 16.98 -0.34 17.55
CA TRP A 209 16.37 -0.82 16.31
C TRP A 209 15.91 -2.27 16.50
N PHE A 210 14.76 -2.59 15.92
CA PHE A 210 14.22 -3.94 15.89
C PHE A 210 13.80 -4.31 14.47
N PRO A 211 13.95 -5.59 14.07
CA PRO A 211 13.59 -6.02 12.73
C PRO A 211 12.07 -6.01 12.54
N CYS A 212 11.63 -5.61 11.36
CA CYS A 212 10.24 -5.72 10.91
C CYS A 212 10.16 -6.80 9.85
N VAL A 213 9.79 -8.02 10.24
CA VAL A 213 9.78 -9.19 9.33
C VAL A 213 8.44 -9.38 8.61
N ASN A 214 7.36 -8.87 9.21
CA ASN A 214 6.01 -8.96 8.66
C ASN A 214 5.46 -7.57 8.32
N GLY A 215 4.35 -7.58 7.60
CA GLY A 215 3.58 -6.40 7.29
C GLY A 215 4.11 -5.60 6.11
N VAL A 216 3.23 -4.72 5.64
CA VAL A 216 3.57 -3.65 4.71
C VAL A 216 4.03 -2.41 5.49
N ARG A 217 4.87 -1.57 4.88
CA ARG A 217 5.44 -0.40 5.56
C ARG A 217 4.37 0.65 5.83
N GLN A 218 4.00 0.86 7.10
CA GLN A 218 3.04 1.92 7.43
C GLN A 218 3.58 3.29 7.01
N GLY A 219 2.70 4.15 6.50
CA GLY A 219 3.07 5.49 6.02
C GLY A 219 3.78 5.52 4.65
N ASP A 220 4.01 4.37 4.03
CA ASP A 220 4.49 4.27 2.65
C ASP A 220 3.32 4.32 1.65
N ASN A 221 3.54 4.96 0.51
CA ASN A 221 2.55 5.14 -0.55
C ASN A 221 2.21 3.85 -1.30
N LEU A 222 3.17 2.93 -1.39
CA LEU A 222 3.01 1.63 -2.06
C LEU A 222 2.23 0.62 -1.22
N SER A 223 2.33 0.73 0.11
CA SER A 223 1.76 -0.24 1.06
C SER A 223 0.25 -0.47 0.93
N PRO A 224 -0.60 0.56 0.74
CA PRO A 224 -2.02 0.32 0.54
C PRO A 224 -2.34 -0.49 -0.71
N THR A 225 -1.63 -0.26 -1.82
CA THR A 225 -1.81 -1.04 -3.05
C THR A 225 -1.33 -2.48 -2.89
N LEU A 226 -0.21 -2.70 -2.20
CA LEU A 226 0.24 -4.07 -1.88
C LEU A 226 -0.73 -4.81 -0.96
N PHE A 227 -1.31 -4.11 0.03
CA PHE A 227 -2.36 -4.68 0.86
C PHE A 227 -3.61 -4.99 0.05
N SER A 228 -3.98 -4.12 -0.90
CA SER A 228 -5.09 -4.35 -1.80
C SER A 228 -4.92 -5.62 -2.63
N ILE A 229 -3.72 -5.85 -3.20
CA ILE A 229 -3.39 -7.11 -3.90
C ILE A 229 -3.48 -8.30 -2.94
N PHE A 230 -2.97 -8.13 -1.70
CA PHE A 230 -2.96 -9.20 -0.72
C PHE A 230 -4.37 -9.67 -0.32
N ILE A 231 -5.33 -8.75 -0.16
CA ILE A 231 -6.68 -9.09 0.29
C ILE A 231 -7.64 -9.44 -0.86
N ASN A 232 -7.26 -9.15 -2.11
CA ASN A 232 -8.13 -9.31 -3.29
C ASN A 232 -8.77 -10.71 -3.38
N ASP A 233 -7.99 -11.77 -3.14
CA ASP A 233 -8.47 -13.16 -3.21
C ASP A 233 -9.60 -13.45 -2.22
N LEU A 234 -9.64 -12.78 -1.06
CA LEU A 234 -10.73 -12.96 -0.10
C LEU A 234 -12.07 -12.53 -0.72
N ALA A 235 -12.08 -11.43 -1.46
CA ALA A 235 -13.29 -10.95 -2.12
C ALA A 235 -13.69 -11.88 -3.29
N VAL A 236 -12.71 -12.38 -4.05
CA VAL A 236 -12.93 -13.37 -5.12
C VAL A 236 -13.53 -14.66 -4.56
N GLU A 237 -12.93 -15.22 -3.51
CA GLU A 237 -13.43 -16.45 -2.89
C GLU A 237 -14.85 -16.29 -2.37
N ILE A 238 -15.16 -15.15 -1.72
CA ILE A 238 -16.51 -14.90 -1.22
C ILE A 238 -17.55 -14.81 -2.34
N LYS A 239 -17.17 -14.23 -3.48
CA LYS A 239 -18.00 -14.21 -4.68
C LYS A 239 -18.19 -15.64 -5.22
N ASN A 240 -17.13 -16.42 -5.29
CA ASN A 240 -17.14 -17.79 -5.80
C ASN A 240 -17.92 -18.77 -4.93
N LEU A 241 -17.94 -18.54 -3.61
CA LEU A 241 -18.75 -19.35 -2.69
C LEU A 241 -20.21 -19.39 -3.15
N ASN A 242 -20.73 -18.34 -3.79
CA ASN A 242 -22.15 -18.23 -4.15
C ASN A 242 -23.08 -18.52 -2.94
N ILE A 243 -22.55 -18.41 -1.72
CA ILE A 243 -23.28 -18.67 -0.49
C ILE A 243 -24.03 -17.40 -0.14
N GLY A 244 -25.30 -17.39 -0.51
CA GLY A 244 -26.30 -16.64 0.24
C GLY A 244 -26.82 -17.46 1.39
N ILE A 245 -26.86 -16.88 2.58
CA ILE A 245 -27.56 -17.51 3.70
C ILE A 245 -29.06 -17.37 3.42
N PRO A 246 -29.83 -18.46 3.34
CA PRO A 246 -31.28 -18.37 3.30
C PRO A 246 -31.75 -17.86 4.67
N VAL A 247 -32.35 -16.68 4.69
CA VAL A 247 -33.17 -16.25 5.82
C VAL A 247 -34.60 -16.42 5.35
N GLU A 248 -35.33 -17.34 5.98
CA GLU A 248 -36.77 -17.59 5.70
C GLU A 248 -37.07 -18.01 4.24
N ASN A 249 -36.42 -19.07 3.75
CA ASN A 249 -36.77 -19.78 2.49
C ASN A 249 -36.63 -19.00 1.15
N GLU A 250 -36.08 -17.79 1.12
CA GLU A 250 -35.74 -17.11 -0.14
C GLU A 250 -34.22 -17.13 -0.41
N LYS A 251 -33.82 -17.72 -1.55
CA LYS A 251 -32.45 -17.63 -2.08
C LYS A 251 -32.23 -16.21 -2.58
N ASN A 252 -31.36 -15.44 -1.94
CA ASN A 252 -30.43 -14.48 -2.56
C ASN A 252 -29.76 -13.59 -1.50
N GLN A 253 -28.58 -13.95 -1.00
CA GLN A 253 -27.74 -13.07 -0.17
C GLN A 253 -26.28 -13.17 -0.64
N TYR A 254 -25.52 -12.07 -0.59
CA TYR A 254 -24.08 -12.07 -0.88
C TYR A 254 -23.40 -11.39 0.30
N ILE A 255 -22.26 -11.94 0.74
CA ILE A 255 -21.40 -11.32 1.74
C ILE A 255 -20.55 -10.27 1.03
N VAL A 256 -20.64 -9.01 1.47
CA VAL A 256 -19.74 -7.94 0.98
C VAL A 256 -18.73 -7.66 2.09
N ILE A 257 -17.49 -8.11 1.91
CA ILE A 257 -16.39 -7.71 2.81
C ILE A 257 -15.91 -6.32 2.39
N ARG A 258 -15.77 -5.43 3.38
CA ARG A 258 -15.40 -4.03 3.17
C ARG A 258 -14.21 -3.64 4.03
N ARG A 259 -13.44 -2.68 3.52
CA ARG A 259 -12.70 -1.71 4.33
C ARG A 259 -13.14 -0.31 3.93
#